data_AF-A0A245ZIW7-F1
#
_entry.id   AF-A0A245ZIW7-F1
#
_cell.length_a   1.000
_cell.length_b   1.000
_cell.length_c   1.000
_cell.angle_alpha   90.00
_cell.angle_beta   90.00
_cell.angle_gamma   90.00
#
_symmetry.space_group_name_H-M   'P 1'
#
loop_
_entity.id
_entity.type
_entity.pdbx_description
1 polymer ?
#
loop_
_entity_poly.entity_id
_entity_poly.type
_entity_poly.pdbx_seq_one_letter_code
_entity_poly.pdbx_strand_id
1 'polypeptide(L)'
;MVEAFHTMTEQTKTMFAQANERAKAQMEQGAKAFEDMNAFQKANLEAVVESSKIAAKGFEQIGQNATSYLKTSYESATGAFRSLSSVTSPAELFQLQSNFVRASFDAFVAEASRSTQTALKLAGEIAQPISNRVAVTVEKAKTAA
;
A
#
# COMPACT_ATOMS: atom_id res chain seq x y z
N MET A 1 -46.45 55.41 -18.58
CA MET A 1 -45.42 55.84 -17.61
C MET A 1 -45.42 54.98 -16.34
N VAL A 2 -46.57 54.76 -15.69
CA VAL A 2 -46.67 53.96 -14.46
C VAL A 2 -46.32 52.47 -14.66
N GLU A 3 -46.81 51.82 -15.73
CA GLU A 3 -46.45 50.43 -16.06
C GLU A 3 -44.94 50.26 -16.33
N ALA A 4 -44.33 51.16 -17.11
CA ALA A 4 -42.90 51.14 -17.38
C ALA A 4 -42.06 51.26 -16.09
N PHE A 5 -42.51 52.07 -15.13
CA PHE A 5 -41.86 52.21 -13.82
C PHE A 5 -42.00 50.95 -12.97
N HIS A 6 -43.16 50.28 -13.04
CA HIS A 6 -43.42 49.03 -12.34
C HIS A 6 -42.59 47.87 -12.92
N THR A 7 -42.53 47.75 -14.25
CA THR A 7 -41.69 46.76 -14.94
C THR A 7 -40.21 46.96 -14.65
N MET A 8 -39.73 48.21 -14.62
CA MET A 8 -38.34 48.53 -14.25
C MET A 8 -38.03 48.14 -12.80
N THR A 9 -38.98 48.34 -11.88
CA THR A 9 -38.85 47.97 -10.47
C THR A 9 -38.77 46.44 -10.30
N GLU A 10 -39.62 45.68 -10.99
CA GLU A 10 -39.60 44.21 -10.94
C GLU A 10 -38.38 43.59 -11.64
N GLN A 11 -37.93 44.18 -12.75
CA GLN A 11 -36.66 43.80 -13.39
C GLN A 11 -35.47 44.03 -12.44
N THR A 12 -35.45 45.15 -11.73
CA THR A 12 -34.38 45.47 -10.76
C THR A 12 -34.37 44.48 -9.60
N LYS A 13 -35.54 44.13 -9.03
CA LYS A 13 -35.65 43.10 -7.98
C LYS A 13 -35.17 41.73 -8.47
N THR A 14 -35.54 41.36 -9.69
CA THR A 14 -35.13 40.09 -10.31
C THR A 14 -33.62 40.04 -10.54
N MET A 15 -33.04 41.12 -11.06
CA MET A 15 -31.58 41.24 -11.25
C MET A 15 -30.83 41.16 -9.91
N PHE A 16 -31.36 41.78 -8.86
CA PHE A 16 -30.77 41.71 -7.52
C PHE A 16 -30.87 40.30 -6.92
N ALA A 17 -32.01 39.63 -7.06
CA ALA A 17 -32.20 38.25 -6.61
C ALA A 17 -31.23 37.30 -7.33
N GLN A 18 -31.10 37.42 -8.66
CA GLN A 18 -30.13 36.63 -9.44
C GLN A 18 -28.68 36.95 -9.07
N ALA A 19 -28.34 38.22 -8.80
CA ALA A 19 -27.01 38.59 -8.35
C ALA A 19 -26.68 37.98 -6.98
N ASN A 20 -27.64 37.98 -6.06
CA ASN A 20 -27.50 37.38 -4.74
C ASN A 20 -27.37 35.84 -4.81
N GLU A 21 -28.17 35.17 -5.65
CA GLU A 21 -28.05 33.73 -5.90
C GLU A 21 -26.71 33.36 -6.53
N ARG A 22 -26.26 34.10 -7.54
CA ARG A 22 -24.93 33.90 -8.14
C ARG A 22 -23.82 34.11 -7.12
N ALA A 23 -23.91 35.14 -6.29
CA ALA A 23 -22.93 35.39 -5.23
C ALA A 23 -22.87 34.23 -4.22
N LYS A 24 -24.03 33.71 -3.79
CA LYS A 24 -24.10 32.52 -2.92
C LYS A 24 -23.52 31.28 -3.58
N ALA A 25 -23.88 31.00 -4.84
CA ALA A 25 -23.37 29.84 -5.58
C ALA A 25 -21.85 29.91 -5.75
N GLN A 26 -21.30 31.10 -6.06
CA GLN A 26 -19.86 31.30 -6.16
C GLN A 26 -19.15 31.12 -4.81
N MET A 27 -19.75 31.60 -3.72
CA MET A 27 -19.22 31.41 -2.37
C MET A 27 -19.22 29.94 -1.94
N GLU A 28 -20.31 29.21 -2.19
CA GLU A 28 -20.40 27.76 -1.95
C GLU A 28 -19.40 26.97 -2.80
N GLN A 29 -19.22 27.36 -4.06
CA GLN A 29 -18.25 26.74 -4.96
C GLN A 29 -16.82 26.98 -4.48
N GLY A 30 -16.49 28.20 -4.03
CA GLY A 30 -15.20 28.52 -3.42
C GLY A 30 -14.92 27.74 -2.13
N ALA A 31 -15.94 27.62 -1.26
CA ALA A 31 -15.85 26.83 -0.04
C ALA A 31 -15.59 25.34 -0.34
N LYS A 32 -16.33 24.76 -1.29
CA LYS A 32 -16.13 23.37 -1.74
C LYS A 32 -14.74 23.16 -2.35
N ALA A 33 -14.28 24.07 -3.21
CA ALA A 33 -12.94 23.99 -3.81
C ALA A 33 -11.83 24.00 -2.75
N PHE A 34 -11.98 24.82 -1.71
CA PHE A 34 -11.03 24.85 -0.59
C PHE A 34 -11.05 23.54 0.22
N GLU A 35 -12.24 23.02 0.52
CA GLU A 35 -12.40 21.73 1.21
C GLU A 35 -11.76 20.58 0.40
N ASP A 36 -12.03 20.53 -0.90
CA ASP A 36 -11.46 19.54 -1.82
C ASP A 36 -9.93 19.62 -1.89
N MET A 37 -9.36 20.84 -1.95
CA MET A 37 -7.91 21.04 -1.91
C MET A 37 -7.30 20.53 -0.61
N ASN A 38 -7.90 20.86 0.53
CA ASN A 38 -7.41 20.43 1.84
C ASN A 38 -7.49 18.90 1.98
N ALA A 39 -8.61 18.30 1.56
CA ALA A 39 -8.79 16.85 1.55
C ALA A 39 -7.79 16.16 0.62
N PHE A 40 -7.50 16.74 -0.54
CA PHE A 40 -6.51 16.22 -1.48
C PHE A 40 -5.10 16.21 -0.88
N GLN A 41 -4.68 17.31 -0.24
CA GLN A 41 -3.38 17.40 0.43
C GLN A 41 -3.26 16.39 1.57
N LYS A 42 -4.28 16.31 2.42
CA LYS A 42 -4.33 15.35 3.54
C LYS A 42 -4.23 13.91 3.04
N ALA A 43 -5.00 13.54 2.02
CA ALA A 43 -4.99 12.18 1.48
C ALA A 43 -3.64 11.80 0.84
N ASN A 44 -2.89 12.76 0.29
CA ASN A 44 -1.55 12.49 -0.22
C ASN A 44 -0.55 12.23 0.93
N LEU A 45 -0.64 12.99 2.02
CA LEU A 45 0.16 12.74 3.22
C LEU A 45 -0.18 11.38 3.85
N GLU A 46 -1.46 11.05 3.96
CA GLU A 46 -1.92 9.75 4.46
C GLU A 46 -1.38 8.59 3.61
N ALA A 47 -1.34 8.74 2.27
CA ALA A 47 -0.77 7.73 1.40
C ALA A 47 0.72 7.50 1.65
N VAL A 48 1.52 8.56 1.84
CA VAL A 48 2.94 8.44 2.17
C VAL A 48 3.13 7.78 3.54
N VAL A 49 2.33 8.17 4.54
CA VAL A 49 2.36 7.58 5.88
C VAL A 49 2.02 6.09 5.82
N GLU A 50 1.00 5.71 5.04
CA GLU A 50 0.61 4.32 4.89
C GLU A 50 1.68 3.49 4.17
N SER A 51 2.24 3.99 3.06
CA SER A 51 3.41 3.38 2.41
C SER A 51 4.58 3.17 3.36
N SER A 52 4.83 4.14 4.25
CA SER A 52 5.90 4.06 5.25
C SER A 52 5.62 3.01 6.33
N LYS A 53 4.37 2.90 6.80
CA LYS A 53 3.95 1.85 7.74
C LYS A 53 4.08 0.45 7.12
N ILE A 54 3.71 0.30 5.86
CA ILE A 54 3.85 -0.96 5.12
C ILE A 54 5.33 -1.33 5.02
N ALA A 55 6.19 -0.38 4.65
CA ALA A 55 7.64 -0.62 4.62
C ALA A 55 8.19 -1.06 5.98
N ALA A 56 7.79 -0.40 7.08
CA ALA A 56 8.19 -0.77 8.43
C ALA A 56 7.75 -2.20 8.81
N LYS A 57 6.51 -2.57 8.51
CA LYS A 57 6.01 -3.95 8.70
C LYS A 57 6.78 -4.96 7.85
N GLY A 58 7.16 -4.57 6.63
CA GLY A 58 8.01 -5.39 5.75
C GLY A 58 9.36 -5.72 6.40
N PHE A 59 10.01 -4.73 7.02
CA PHE A 59 11.26 -4.97 7.76
C PHE A 59 11.07 -5.88 8.97
N GLU A 60 9.98 -5.70 9.72
CA GLU A 60 9.64 -6.60 10.83
C GLU A 60 9.49 -8.05 10.34
N GLN A 61 8.78 -8.25 9.23
CA GLN A 61 8.55 -9.57 8.66
C GLN A 61 9.85 -10.22 8.14
N ILE A 62 10.77 -9.45 7.56
CA ILE A 62 12.11 -9.94 7.20
C ILE A 62 12.86 -10.45 8.45
N GLY A 63 12.80 -9.72 9.56
CA GLY A 63 13.42 -10.15 10.82
C GLY A 63 12.81 -11.43 11.39
N GLN A 64 11.48 -11.57 11.31
CA GLN A 64 10.78 -12.79 11.70
C GLN A 64 11.19 -13.99 10.81
N ASN A 65 11.31 -13.79 9.49
CA ASN A 65 11.77 -14.82 8.56
C ASN A 65 13.20 -15.28 8.86
N ALA A 66 14.11 -14.33 9.15
CA ALA A 66 15.49 -14.67 9.53
C ALA A 66 15.54 -15.52 10.81
N THR A 67 14.72 -15.17 11.81
CA THR A 67 14.62 -15.94 13.06
C THR A 67 14.09 -17.36 12.80
N SER A 68 13.06 -17.49 11.96
CA SER A 68 12.54 -18.81 11.59
C SER A 68 13.58 -19.66 10.85
N TYR A 69 14.32 -19.07 9.92
CA TYR A 69 15.38 -19.76 9.18
C TYR A 69 16.51 -20.25 10.11
N LEU A 70 16.93 -19.41 11.07
CA LEU A 70 17.92 -19.80 12.08
C LEU A 70 17.46 -20.99 12.92
N LYS A 71 16.19 -20.99 13.35
CA LYS A 71 15.61 -22.10 14.11
C LYS A 71 15.63 -23.41 13.31
N THR A 72 15.14 -23.38 12.06
CA THR A 72 15.16 -24.57 11.18
C THR A 72 16.58 -25.06 10.92
N SER A 73 17.53 -24.14 10.70
CA SER A 73 18.94 -24.49 10.50
C SER A 73 19.53 -25.19 11.73
N TYR A 74 19.22 -24.69 12.93
CA TYR A 74 19.66 -25.30 14.19
C TYR A 74 19.06 -26.69 14.41
N GLU A 75 17.76 -26.86 14.16
CA GLU A 75 17.07 -28.16 14.25
C GLU A 75 17.69 -29.17 13.27
N SER A 76 17.98 -28.75 12.04
CA SER A 76 18.61 -29.61 11.03
C SER A 76 20.03 -30.03 11.42
N ALA A 77 20.85 -29.09 11.92
CA ALA A 77 22.22 -29.37 12.35
C ALA A 77 22.27 -30.32 13.56
N THR A 78 21.44 -30.07 14.57
CA THR A 78 21.37 -30.92 15.77
C THR A 78 20.80 -32.30 15.45
N GLY A 79 19.84 -32.41 14.53
CA GLY A 79 19.34 -33.67 14.02
C GLY A 79 20.40 -34.50 13.30
N ALA A 80 21.18 -33.87 12.41
CA ALA A 80 22.30 -34.51 11.72
C ALA A 80 23.37 -35.00 12.72
N PHE A 81 23.72 -34.17 13.71
CA PHE A 81 24.69 -34.53 14.74
C PHE A 81 24.25 -35.75 15.57
N ARG A 82 22.99 -35.80 16.00
CA ARG A 82 22.46 -36.99 16.71
C ARG A 82 22.53 -38.24 15.83
N SER A 83 22.22 -38.10 14.55
CA SER A 83 22.21 -39.21 13.60
C SER A 83 23.61 -39.79 13.34
N LEU A 84 24.68 -38.99 13.50
CA LEU A 84 26.07 -39.48 13.40
C LEU A 84 26.41 -40.51 14.48
N SER A 85 25.84 -40.39 15.69
CA SER A 85 26.10 -41.32 16.79
C SER A 85 25.52 -42.72 16.58
N SER A 86 24.58 -42.86 15.63
CA SER A 86 23.93 -44.13 15.28
C SER A 86 24.47 -44.78 14.01
N VAL A 87 25.45 -44.17 13.32
CA VAL A 87 26.05 -44.73 12.10
C VAL A 87 27.04 -45.83 12.46
N THR A 88 26.86 -47.01 11.87
CA THR A 88 27.69 -48.21 12.12
C THR A 88 28.42 -48.71 10.89
N SER A 89 28.10 -48.19 9.69
CA SER A 89 28.75 -48.59 8.43
C SER A 89 29.00 -47.42 7.47
N PRO A 90 29.94 -47.56 6.51
CA PRO A 90 30.16 -46.56 5.46
C PRO A 90 28.94 -46.28 4.58
N ALA A 91 28.07 -47.28 4.36
CA ALA A 91 26.84 -47.12 3.59
C ALA A 91 25.85 -46.20 4.32
N GLU A 92 25.67 -46.39 5.63
CA GLU A 92 24.83 -45.53 6.47
C GLU A 92 25.36 -44.10 6.53
N LEU A 93 26.69 -43.92 6.58
CA LEU A 93 27.32 -42.60 6.51
C LEU A 93 27.00 -41.89 5.18
N PHE A 94 27.13 -42.60 4.05
CA PHE A 94 26.86 -42.04 2.72
C PHE A 94 25.40 -41.64 2.57
N GLN A 95 24.50 -42.44 3.13
CA GLN A 95 23.07 -42.16 3.13
C GLN A 95 22.73 -40.94 4.00
N LEU A 96 23.33 -40.83 5.20
CA LEU A 96 23.20 -39.65 6.05
C LEU A 96 23.69 -38.39 5.35
N GLN A 97 24.86 -38.44 4.71
CA GLN A 97 25.44 -37.32 3.97
C GLN A 97 24.56 -36.93 2.77
N SER A 98 24.07 -37.90 2.00
CA SER A 98 23.17 -37.66 0.86
C SER A 98 21.85 -37.02 1.31
N ASN A 99 21.27 -37.49 2.41
CA ASN A 99 20.03 -36.93 2.97
C ASN A 99 20.25 -35.50 3.48
N PHE A 100 21.37 -35.24 4.15
CA PHE A 100 21.73 -33.89 4.60
C PHE A 100 21.89 -32.92 3.43
N VAL A 101 22.59 -33.31 2.37
CA VAL A 101 22.77 -32.49 1.16
C VAL A 101 21.42 -32.20 0.50
N ARG A 102 20.57 -33.23 0.32
CA ARG A 102 19.23 -33.05 -0.26
C ARG A 102 18.37 -32.11 0.57
N ALA A 103 18.29 -32.33 1.88
CA ALA A 103 17.51 -31.48 2.78
C ALA A 103 18.03 -30.03 2.79
N SER A 104 19.35 -29.83 2.73
CA SER A 104 19.96 -28.50 2.66
C SER A 104 19.60 -27.79 1.35
N PHE A 105 19.60 -28.50 0.22
CA PHE A 105 19.20 -27.96 -1.08
C PHE A 105 17.71 -27.59 -1.09
N ASP A 106 16.84 -28.47 -0.60
CA ASP A 106 15.39 -28.21 -0.53
C ASP A 106 15.10 -26.98 0.35
N ALA A 107 15.77 -26.86 1.50
CA ALA A 107 15.65 -25.71 2.39
C ALA A 107 16.13 -24.41 1.72
N PHE A 108 17.25 -24.45 0.99
CA PHE A 108 17.76 -23.31 0.24
C PHE A 108 16.78 -22.84 -0.84
N VAL A 109 16.27 -23.75 -1.66
CA VAL A 109 15.32 -23.42 -2.74
C VAL A 109 14.04 -22.82 -2.16
N ALA A 110 13.55 -23.38 -1.05
CA ALA A 110 12.38 -22.85 -0.34
C ALA A 110 12.62 -21.42 0.18
N GLU A 111 13.78 -21.16 0.81
CA GLU A 111 14.14 -19.83 1.30
C GLU A 111 14.27 -18.81 0.18
N ALA A 112 14.99 -19.17 -0.89
CA ALA A 112 15.19 -18.30 -2.04
C ALA A 112 13.85 -17.91 -2.66
N SER A 113 12.97 -18.89 -2.89
CA SER A 113 11.63 -18.65 -3.45
C SER A 113 10.80 -17.74 -2.56
N ARG A 114 10.79 -18.01 -1.25
CA ARG A 114 10.05 -17.20 -0.26
C ARG A 114 10.57 -15.77 -0.20
N SER A 115 11.89 -15.60 -0.22
CA SER A 115 12.54 -14.29 -0.16
C SER A 115 12.20 -13.43 -1.38
N THR A 116 12.27 -14.02 -2.58
CA THR A 116 11.86 -13.34 -3.83
C THR A 116 10.38 -12.95 -3.81
N GLN A 117 9.49 -13.86 -3.41
CA GLN A 117 8.05 -13.57 -3.32
C GLN A 117 7.76 -12.46 -2.30
N THR A 118 8.41 -12.50 -1.15
CA THR A 118 8.25 -11.48 -0.09
C THR A 118 8.71 -10.12 -0.58
N ALA A 119 9.87 -10.05 -1.26
CA ALA A 119 10.41 -8.80 -1.79
C ALA A 119 9.49 -8.18 -2.85
N LEU A 120 9.01 -8.98 -3.81
CA LEU A 120 8.11 -8.50 -4.87
C LEU A 120 6.77 -8.03 -4.28
N LYS A 121 6.21 -8.80 -3.35
CA LYS A 121 4.96 -8.44 -2.68
C LYS A 121 5.12 -7.13 -1.92
N LEU A 122 6.16 -6.99 -1.11
CA LEU A 122 6.40 -5.80 -0.31
C LEU A 122 6.58 -4.56 -1.19
N ALA A 123 7.33 -4.66 -2.29
CA ALA A 123 7.48 -3.56 -3.24
C ALA A 123 6.14 -3.10 -3.82
N GLY A 124 5.27 -4.06 -4.19
CA GLY A 124 3.91 -3.76 -4.65
C GLY A 124 3.06 -3.09 -3.58
N GLU A 125 3.06 -3.63 -2.36
CA GLU A 125 2.28 -3.09 -1.23
C GLU A 125 2.74 -1.68 -0.83
N ILE A 126 4.05 -1.37 -0.88
CA ILE A 126 4.57 -0.03 -0.61
C ILE A 126 4.10 0.98 -1.67
N ALA A 127 4.06 0.58 -2.94
CA ALA A 127 3.68 1.45 -4.04
C ALA A 127 2.15 1.65 -4.14
N GLN A 128 1.36 0.74 -3.57
CA GLN A 128 -0.10 0.73 -3.73
C GLN A 128 -0.80 2.01 -3.23
N PRO A 129 -0.51 2.56 -2.04
CA PRO A 129 -1.17 3.78 -1.56
C PRO A 129 -0.99 4.97 -2.50
N ILE A 130 0.23 5.15 -3.03
CA ILE A 130 0.55 6.21 -3.99
C ILE A 130 -0.16 5.95 -5.33
N SER A 131 -0.15 4.71 -5.81
CA SER A 131 -0.83 4.33 -7.05
C SER A 131 -2.33 4.61 -6.99
N ASN A 132 -2.96 4.35 -5.83
CA ASN A 132 -4.36 4.69 -5.58
C ASN A 132 -4.61 6.21 -5.65
N ARG A 133 -3.68 7.06 -5.17
CA ARG A 133 -3.78 8.52 -5.29
C ARG A 133 -3.73 8.99 -6.74
N VAL A 134 -2.86 8.38 -7.54
CA VAL A 134 -2.79 8.66 -8.98
C VAL A 134 -4.11 8.29 -9.65
N ALA A 135 -4.66 7.11 -9.37
CA ALA A 135 -5.94 6.68 -9.92
C ALA A 135 -7.09 7.65 -9.58
N VAL A 136 -7.21 8.06 -8.31
CA VAL A 136 -8.22 9.06 -7.90
C VAL A 136 -8.04 10.39 -8.63
N THR A 137 -6.80 10.84 -8.83
CA THR A 137 -6.51 12.09 -9.54
C THR A 137 -6.91 12.00 -11.02
N VAL A 138 -6.60 10.88 -11.67
CA VAL A 138 -7.01 10.63 -13.06
C VAL A 138 -8.53 10.59 -13.20
N GLU A 139 -9.23 9.92 -12.29
CA GLU A 139 -10.70 9.89 -12.32
C GLU A 139 -11.32 11.27 -12.09
N LYS A 140 -10.78 12.08 -11.15
CA LYS A 140 -11.22 13.48 -10.97
C LYS A 140 -10.95 14.35 -12.20
N ALA A 141 -9.85 14.13 -12.91
CA ALA A 141 -9.55 14.86 -14.14
C ALA A 141 -10.53 14.51 -15.27
N LYS A 142 -10.96 13.24 -15.36
CA LYS A 142 -11.97 12.80 -16.33
C LYS A 142 -13.35 13.36 -16.03
N THR A 143 -13.75 13.45 -14.76
CA THR A 143 -15.08 13.97 -14.39
C THR A 143 -15.19 15.50 -14.47
N ALA A 144 -14.05 16.20 -14.49
CA ALA A 144 -13.99 17.65 -14.64
C ALA A 144 -13.87 18.12 -16.10
N ALA A 145 -13.59 17.21 -17.05
CA ALA A 145 -13.52 17.46 -18.50
C ALA A 145 -14.88 17.24 -19.17
#